data_AF-A0A2B7YI28-F1
#
_entry.id   AF-A0A2B7YI28-F1
#
_cell.length_a   1.000
_cell.length_b   1.000
_cell.length_c   1.000
_cell.angle_alpha   90.00
_cell.angle_beta   90.00
_cell.angle_gamma   90.00
#
_symmetry.space_group_name_H-M   'P 1'
#
loop_
_entity.id
_entity.type
_entity.pdbx_description
1 polymer ?
#
loop_
_entity_poly.entity_id
_entity_poly.type
_entity_poly.pdbx_seq_one_letter_code
_entity_poly.pdbx_strand_id
1 'polypeptide(L)' 'MIAINVNDDIFDKTIGNEEEVIIKRKNKTDDLILLTAKKYNEILEELKRFQYWQEIDKRIEDLKAGKGIIMPAPLGVDDE' A
#
# COMPACT_ATOMS: atom_id res chain seq x y z
N MET A 1 -14.78 -8.82 -12.21
CA MET A 1 -15.27 -8.12 -11.01
C MET A 1 -16.62 -8.74 -10.65
N ILE A 2 -16.76 -9.27 -9.44
CA ILE A 2 -18.02 -9.86 -8.97
C ILE A 2 -18.67 -8.86 -8.02
N ALA A 3 -19.92 -8.49 -8.27
CA ALA A 3 -20.70 -7.65 -7.37
C ALA A 3 -21.58 -8.54 -6.49
N ILE A 4 -21.56 -8.31 -5.18
CA ILE A 4 -22.39 -9.01 -4.20
C ILE A 4 -23.24 -7.96 -3.51
N ASN A 5 -24.57 -8.11 -3.53
CA ASN A 5 -25.45 -7.28 -2.73
C ASN A 5 -25.41 -7.76 -1.28
N VAL A 6 -25.09 -6.85 -0.37
CA VAL A 6 -25.14 -7.04 1.08
C VAL A 6 -26.31 -6.24 1.65
N ASN A 7 -26.86 -6.70 2.77
CA ASN A 7 -27.91 -5.99 3.50
C ASN A 7 -27.37 -4.63 4.00
N ASP A 8 -28.20 -3.58 3.92
CA ASP A 8 -27.91 -2.23 4.39
C ASP A 8 -27.36 -2.20 5.82
N ASP A 9 -27.90 -3.02 6.74
CA ASP A 9 -27.39 -3.10 8.12
C ASP A 9 -25.91 -3.52 8.21
N ILE A 10 -25.45 -4.41 7.30
CA ILE A 10 -24.06 -4.86 7.25
C ILE A 10 -23.20 -3.78 6.58
N PHE A 11 -23.74 -3.15 5.53
CA PHE A 11 -23.08 -2.05 4.83
C PHE A 11 -22.81 -0.87 5.78
N ASP A 12 -23.84 -0.44 6.50
CA ASP A 12 -23.80 0.68 7.45
C ASP A 12 -22.90 0.37 8.64
N LYS A 13 -22.88 -0.88 9.15
CA LYS A 13 -21.92 -1.28 10.19
C LYS A 13 -20.46 -1.22 9.72
N THR A 14 -20.21 -1.52 8.44
CA THR A 14 -18.85 -1.50 7.87
C THR A 14 -18.38 -0.07 7.58
N ILE A 15 -19.29 0.82 7.18
CA ILE A 15 -19.00 2.24 6.94
C ILE A 15 -18.95 3.04 8.26
N GLY A 16 -19.87 2.78 9.19
CA GLY A 16 -20.12 3.60 10.36
C GLY A 16 -19.16 3.37 11.53
N ASN A 17 -18.46 2.24 11.58
CA ASN A 17 -17.54 1.92 12.69
C ASN A 17 -16.05 2.04 12.34
N GLU A 18 -15.66 2.30 11.08
CA GLU A 18 -14.24 2.22 10.63
C GLU A 18 -13.54 0.86 10.90
N GLU A 19 -14.28 -0.10 11.45
CA GLU A 19 -13.83 -1.44 11.83
C GLU A 19 -13.91 -2.41 10.66
N GLU A 20 -13.02 -3.39 10.68
CA GLU A 20 -12.94 -4.45 9.69
C GLU A 20 -13.95 -5.54 10.04
N VAL A 21 -14.79 -5.94 9.08
CA VAL A 21 -15.74 -7.03 9.32
C VAL A 21 -15.11 -8.34 8.90
N ILE A 22 -14.90 -9.25 9.86
CA ILE A 22 -14.34 -10.58 9.61
C ILE A 22 -15.50 -11.59 9.46
N ILE A 23 -15.62 -12.17 8.26
CA ILE A 23 -16.55 -13.26 7.97
C ILE A 23 -15.80 -14.57 8.16
N LYS A 24 -16.09 -15.25 9.27
CA LYS A 24 -15.53 -16.56 9.59
C LYS A 24 -16.32 -17.69 8.96
N ARG A 25 -15.61 -18.70 8.48
CA ARG A 25 -16.24 -19.89 7.89
C ARG A 25 -16.27 -21.01 8.93
N LYS A 26 -17.48 -21.46 9.30
CA LYS A 26 -17.64 -22.52 10.30
C LYS A 26 -16.87 -23.78 9.86
N ASN A 27 -15.95 -24.24 10.71
CA ASN A 27 -15.11 -25.42 10.52
C ASN A 27 -14.13 -25.36 9.33
N LYS A 28 -13.71 -24.17 8.91
CA LYS A 28 -12.62 -23.97 7.94
C LYS A 28 -11.65 -22.90 8.46
N THR A 29 -10.44 -22.90 7.93
CA THR A 29 -9.37 -21.98 8.34
C THR A 29 -9.37 -20.66 7.57
N ASP A 30 -10.03 -20.61 6.42
CA ASP A 30 -10.04 -19.44 5.56
C ASP A 30 -11.13 -18.46 6.02
N ASP A 31 -10.69 -17.30 6.52
CA ASP A 31 -11.55 -16.17 6.88
C ASP A 31 -11.54 -15.12 5.76
N LEU A 32 -12.65 -14.39 5.61
CA LEU A 32 -12.75 -13.25 4.70
C LEU A 32 -12.82 -11.96 5.50
N ILE A 33 -12.13 -10.91 5.04
CA ILE A 33 -12.20 -9.57 5.66
C ILE A 33 -12.86 -8.63 4.67
N LEU A 34 -13.89 -7.92 5.13
CA LEU A 34 -14.53 -6.83 4.41
C LEU A 34 -13.95 -5.50 4.92
N LEU A 35 -13.51 -4.69 3.97
CA LEU A 35 -12.93 -3.37 4.19
C LEU A 35 -13.67 -2.35 3.34
N THR A 36 -13.76 -1.11 3.83
CA THR A 36 -14.23 -0.01 2.99
C THR A 36 -13.20 0.27 1.88
N ALA A 37 -13.66 0.77 0.73
CA ALA A 37 -12.77 1.15 -0.35
C ALA A 37 -11.75 2.22 0.08
N LYS A 38 -12.13 3.11 1.00
CA LYS A 38 -11.24 4.11 1.60
C LYS A 38 -10.07 3.44 2.32
N LYS A 39 -10.35 2.52 3.26
CA LYS A 39 -9.32 1.82 4.04
C LYS A 39 -8.44 0.93 3.17
N TYR A 40 -9.03 0.26 2.17
CA TYR A 40 -8.26 -0.49 1.17
C TYR A 40 -7.25 0.40 0.43
N ASN A 41 -7.66 1.59 -0.01
CA ASN A 41 -6.77 2.52 -0.70
C ASN A 41 -5.67 3.09 0.22
N GLU A 42 -5.99 3.39 1.47
CA GLU A 42 -5.01 3.84 2.47
C GLU A 42 -3.92 2.78 2.70
N ILE A 43 -4.30 1.51 2.86
CA ILE A 43 -3.36 0.39 2.98
C ILE A 43 -2.48 0.30 1.73
N LEU A 44 -3.05 0.43 0.53
CA LEU A 44 -2.27 0.40 -0.71
C LEU A 44 -1.25 1.55 -0.80
N GLU A 45 -1.61 2.75 -0.34
CA GLU A 45 -0.68 3.88 -0.31
C GLU A 45 0.45 3.67 0.69
N GLU A 46 0.14 3.15 1.88
CA GLU A 46 1.17 2.80 2.88
C GLU A 46 2.12 1.72 2.36
N LEU A 47 1.60 0.69 1.70
CA LEU A 47 2.43 -0.35 1.08
C LEU A 47 3.37 0.22 0.01
N LYS A 48 2.90 1.15 -0.83
CA LYS A 48 3.76 1.84 -1.81
C LYS A 48 4.85 2.67 -1.13
N ARG A 49 4.51 3.41 -0.08
CA ARG A 49 5.49 4.18 0.72
C ARG A 49 6.52 3.25 1.34
N PHE A 50 6.08 2.11 1.88
CA PHE A 50 6.99 1.12 2.47
C PHE A 50 7.97 0.55 1.44
N GLN A 51 7.49 0.19 0.24
CA GLN A 51 8.35 -0.26 -0.86
C GLN A 51 9.39 0.80 -1.26
N TYR A 52 8.97 2.07 -1.33
CA TYR A 52 9.89 3.17 -1.60
C TYR A 52 10.99 3.28 -0.53
N TRP A 53 10.64 3.19 0.75
CA TRP A 53 11.63 3.22 1.83
C TRP A 53 12.61 2.04 1.77
N GLN A 54 12.13 0.84 1.44
CA GLN A 54 13.02 -0.31 1.23
C GLN A 54 14.01 -0.09 0.08
N GLU A 55 13.58 0.58 -1.00
CA GLU A 55 14.48 0.93 -2.10
C GLU A 55 15.54 1.93 -1.66
N ILE A 56 15.17 2.94 -0.86
CA ILE A 56 16.12 3.89 -0.28
C ILE A 56 17.15 3.18 0.60
N ASP A 57 16.71 2.28 1.49
CA ASP A 57 17.62 1.51 2.34
C ASP A 57 18.61 0.70 1.51
N LYS A 58 18.14 0.03 0.46
CA LYS A 58 19.00 -0.71 -0.46
C LYS A 58 20.00 0.19 -1.17
N ARG A 59 19.58 1.38 -1.61
CA ARG A 59 20.48 2.37 -2.24
C ARG A 59 21.52 2.88 -1.25
N ILE A 60 21.16 3.08 0.02
CA ILE A 60 22.10 3.44 1.09
C ILE A 60 23.14 2.33 1.30
N GLU A 61 22.71 1.07 1.33
CA GLU A 61 23.62 -0.08 1.43
C GLU A 61 24.59 -0.15 0.23
N ASP A 62 24.09 0.02 -0.99
CA ASP A 62 24.93 0.04 -2.19
C ASP A 62 25.94 1.21 -2.18
N LEU A 63 25.53 2.39 -1.70
CA LEU A 63 26.44 3.52 -1.50
C LEU A 63 27.52 3.22 -0.46
N LYS A 64 27.15 2.64 0.69
CA LYS A 64 28.11 2.21 1.73
C LYS A 64 29.07 1.14 1.22
N ALA A 65 28.61 0.26 0.33
CA ALA A 65 29.41 -0.76 -0.34
C ALA A 65 30.28 -0.20 -1.49
N GLY A 66 30.26 1.12 -1.74
CA GLY A 66 31.07 1.77 -2.76
C GLY A 66 30.55 1.61 -4.19
N LYS A 67 29.30 1.16 -4.38
CA LYS A 67 28.66 1.01 -5.71
C LYS A 67 27.96 2.29 -6.20
N GLY A 68 28.23 3.43 -5.56
CA GLY A 68 27.67 4.70 -5.97
C GLY A 68 28.16 5.12 -7.35
N ILE A 69 27.26 5.65 -8.17
CA ILE A 69 27.61 6.28 -9.45
C ILE A 69 27.81 7.77 -9.19
N ILE A 70 29.02 8.27 -9.43
CA ILE A 70 29.28 9.71 -9.42
C ILE A 70 28.83 10.26 -10.77
N MET A 71 27.73 11.01 -10.78
CA MET A 71 27.33 11.74 -11.97
C MET A 71 28.16 13.02 -12.07
N PRO A 72 28.77 13.32 -13.23
CA PRO A 72 29.43 14.60 -13.45
C PRO A 72 28.41 15.72 -13.29
N ALA A 73 28.88 16.90 -12.86
CA ALA A 73 28.02 18.08 -12.74
C ALA A 73 27.25 18.29 -14.04
N PRO A 74 25.94 18.60 -13.99
CA PRO A 74 25.20 18.91 -15.19
C PRO A 74 25.92 20.04 -15.91
N LEU A 75 26.30 19.80 -17.17
CA LEU A 75 26.80 20.86 -18.04
C LEU A 75 25.71 21.92 -18.04
N GLY A 76 26.04 23.13 -17.59
CA GLY A 76 25.10 24.24 -17.59
C GLY A 76 24.45 24.30 -18.97
N VAL A 77 23.11 24.37 -18.99
CA VAL A 77 22.45 24.81 -20.21
C VAL A 77 23.03 26.20 -20.47
N ASP A 78 23.78 26.33 -21.56
CA ASP A 78 24.16 27.65 -22.05
C ASP A 78 22.82 28.32 -22.37
N ASP A 79 22.44 29.32 -21.58
CA ASP A 79 21.28 30.16 -21.86
C ASP A 79 21.64 31.00 -23.12
N GLU A 80 21.47 30.41 -24.31
CA GLU A 80 21.47 31.13 -25.59
C GLU A 80 20.19 31.98 -25.77
#